data_AF-A0A1X7M3K3-F1
#
_entry.id   AF-A0A1X7M3K3-F1
#
_cell.length_a   1.000
_cell.length_b   1.000
_cell.length_c   1.000
_cell.angle_alpha   90.00
_cell.angle_beta   90.00
_cell.angle_gamma   90.00
#
_symmetry.space_group_name_H-M   'P 1'
#
loop_
_entity.id
_entity.type
_entity.pdbx_description
1 polymer ?
#
loop_
_entity_poly.entity_id
_entity_poly.type
_entity_poly.pdbx_seq_one_letter_code
_entity_poly.pdbx_strand_id
1 'polypeptide(L)'
;MILIPFIFLFLLAGCSTSQEELMPVDPDASMLTLWQQQSGGNAALLDARAQLRRPPDGPTTQPEADTLRSQFPRLPNPDMVLYVFPHLNDNTPIPGYNTVFPFYTRPQYALPGERLTPP
;
A
#
# COMPACT_ATOMS: atom_id res chain seq x y z
N MET A 1 18.89 23.17 60.38
CA MET A 1 19.31 22.85 59.00
C MET A 1 18.91 21.43 58.58
N ILE A 2 17.73 20.93 59.01
CA ILE A 2 17.24 19.55 58.73
C ILE A 2 15.79 19.53 58.19
N LEU A 3 15.08 20.66 58.22
CA LEU A 3 13.66 20.73 57.84
C LEU A 3 13.41 20.85 56.32
N ILE A 4 14.38 21.40 55.58
CA ILE A 4 14.31 21.60 54.12
C ILE A 4 14.26 20.28 53.31
N PRO A 5 15.06 19.22 53.59
CA PRO A 5 14.99 17.98 52.82
C PRO A 5 13.68 17.21 53.02
N PHE A 6 12.99 17.38 54.16
CA PHE A 6 11.72 16.72 54.44
C PHE A 6 10.56 17.27 53.61
N ILE A 7 10.56 18.59 53.36
CA ILE A 7 9.54 19.26 52.53
C ILE A 7 9.69 18.85 51.06
N PHE A 8 10.93 18.67 50.58
CA PHE A 8 11.18 18.23 49.21
C PHE A 8 10.69 16.79 48.96
N LEU A 9 10.76 15.92 49.98
CA LEU A 9 10.28 14.54 49.89
C LEU A 9 8.74 14.46 49.75
N PHE A 10 8.01 15.39 50.38
CA PHE A 10 6.54 15.44 50.28
C PHE A 10 6.05 15.97 48.93
N LEU A 11 6.82 16.82 48.25
CA LEU A 11 6.48 17.36 46.92
C LEU A 11 6.60 16.33 45.79
N LEU A 12 7.25 15.18 46.04
CA LEU A 12 7.34 14.06 45.08
C LEU A 12 6.20 13.04 45.21
N ALA A 13 5.24 13.23 46.12
CA ALA A 13 4.06 12.38 46.21
C ALA A 13 3.10 12.68 45.03
N GLY A 14 3.24 11.94 43.94
CA GLY A 14 2.33 12.02 42.78
C GLY A 14 0.97 11.38 43.05
N CYS A 15 -0.09 11.88 42.41
CA CYS A 15 -1.39 11.22 42.37
C CYS A 15 -1.31 9.97 41.48
N SER A 16 -1.12 8.79 42.08
CA SER A 16 -1.31 7.52 41.37
C SER A 16 -2.80 7.20 41.36
N THR A 17 -3.44 7.34 40.20
CA THR A 17 -4.77 6.78 39.95
C THR A 17 -4.67 5.26 39.83
N SER A 18 -5.68 4.53 40.30
CA SER A 18 -5.71 3.07 40.23
C SER A 18 -6.50 2.60 39.01
N GLN A 19 -6.18 1.41 38.50
CA GLN A 19 -6.81 0.86 37.30
C GLN A 19 -8.32 0.67 37.49
N GLU A 20 -8.76 0.35 38.69
CA GLU A 20 -10.15 0.10 39.07
C GLU A 20 -11.00 1.38 38.96
N GLU A 21 -10.40 2.55 39.19
CA GLU A 21 -11.05 3.86 39.04
C GLU A 21 -11.12 4.27 37.55
N LEU A 22 -10.07 3.99 36.78
CA LEU A 22 -9.96 4.39 35.37
C LEU A 22 -10.70 3.44 34.42
N MET A 23 -10.83 2.18 34.79
CA MET A 23 -11.47 1.12 34.01
C MET A 23 -12.21 0.18 34.97
N PRO A 24 -13.43 0.51 35.40
CA PRO A 24 -14.26 -0.35 36.24
C PRO A 24 -14.78 -1.52 35.40
N VAL A 25 -13.88 -2.42 35.04
CA VAL A 25 -14.18 -3.68 34.39
C VAL A 25 -14.28 -4.71 35.50
N ASP A 26 -15.35 -5.49 35.49
CA ASP A 26 -15.55 -6.60 36.41
C ASP A 26 -14.29 -7.51 36.39
N PRO A 27 -13.67 -7.83 37.56
CA PRO A 27 -12.44 -8.63 37.62
C PRO A 27 -12.57 -10.01 36.95
N ASP A 28 -13.80 -10.53 36.81
CA ASP A 28 -14.07 -11.83 36.19
C ASP A 28 -14.44 -11.71 34.69
N ALA A 29 -14.47 -10.50 34.12
CA ALA A 29 -14.80 -10.30 32.70
C ALA A 29 -13.62 -10.63 31.78
N SER A 30 -13.82 -11.61 30.91
CA SER A 30 -12.89 -11.89 29.81
C SER A 30 -12.98 -10.85 28.68
N MET A 31 -11.90 -10.64 27.93
CA MET A 31 -11.94 -9.81 26.71
C MET A 31 -13.01 -10.29 25.71
N LEU A 32 -13.26 -11.61 25.67
CA LEU A 32 -14.29 -12.19 24.81
C LEU A 32 -15.69 -11.77 25.23
N THR A 33 -15.98 -11.74 26.54
CA THR A 33 -17.29 -11.34 27.06
C THR A 33 -17.55 -9.85 26.84
N LEU A 34 -16.53 -9.00 27.05
CA LEU A 34 -16.62 -7.56 26.74
C LEU A 34 -16.86 -7.32 25.25
N TRP A 35 -16.16 -8.05 24.39
CA TRP A 35 -16.33 -7.95 22.94
C TRP A 35 -17.73 -8.41 22.52
N GLN A 36 -18.23 -9.54 23.04
CA GLN A 36 -19.58 -10.03 22.75
C GLN A 36 -20.68 -9.07 23.23
N GLN A 37 -20.50 -8.48 24.42
CA GLN A 37 -21.43 -7.53 25.00
C GLN A 37 -21.49 -6.22 24.21
N GLN A 38 -20.34 -5.67 23.82
CA GLN A 38 -20.28 -4.42 23.06
C GLN A 38 -20.61 -4.58 21.57
N SER A 39 -20.37 -5.76 21.01
CA SER A 39 -20.69 -6.06 19.61
C SER A 39 -22.13 -6.50 19.37
N GLY A 40 -22.97 -6.61 20.41
CA GLY A 40 -24.37 -7.03 20.28
C GLY A 40 -24.55 -8.49 19.83
N GLY A 41 -23.52 -9.33 20.01
CA GLY A 41 -23.48 -10.71 19.54
C GLY A 41 -23.16 -10.85 18.04
N ASN A 42 -22.84 -12.09 17.63
CA ASN A 42 -22.39 -12.39 16.26
C ASN A 42 -23.35 -11.90 15.16
N ALA A 43 -24.66 -11.87 15.45
CA ALA A 43 -25.69 -11.46 14.50
C ALA A 43 -25.62 -9.95 14.15
N ALA A 44 -25.39 -9.08 15.14
CA ALA A 44 -25.25 -7.65 14.90
C ALA A 44 -23.96 -7.33 14.13
N LEU A 45 -22.88 -8.08 14.36
CA LEU A 45 -21.65 -7.98 13.58
C LEU A 45 -21.82 -8.44 12.14
N LEU A 46 -22.57 -9.53 11.91
CA LEU A 46 -22.91 -10.01 10.57
C LEU A 46 -23.71 -8.95 9.80
N ASP A 47 -24.67 -8.30 10.45
CA ASP A 47 -25.48 -7.23 9.84
C ASP A 47 -24.63 -5.98 9.55
N ALA A 48 -23.84 -5.51 10.51
CA ALA A 48 -22.91 -4.38 10.30
C ALA A 48 -21.91 -4.65 9.17
N ARG A 49 -21.40 -5.89 9.08
CA ARG A 49 -20.49 -6.31 8.01
C ARG A 49 -21.19 -6.41 6.66
N ALA A 50 -22.47 -6.79 6.63
CA ALA A 50 -23.28 -6.79 5.43
C ALA A 50 -23.55 -5.36 4.92
N GLN A 51 -23.80 -4.41 5.82
CA GLN A 51 -23.99 -2.99 5.46
C GLN A 51 -22.72 -2.34 4.88
N LEU A 52 -21.54 -2.74 5.38
CA LEU A 52 -20.25 -2.29 4.85
C LEU A 52 -19.82 -3.04 3.58
N ARG A 53 -20.48 -4.14 3.23
CA ARG A 53 -20.16 -4.90 2.02
C ARG A 53 -20.70 -4.16 0.81
N ARG A 54 -19.84 -3.35 0.19
CA ARG A 54 -20.12 -2.78 -1.13
C ARG A 54 -20.29 -3.94 -2.12
N PRO A 55 -21.43 -4.07 -2.82
CA PRO A 55 -21.56 -5.04 -3.90
C PRO A 55 -20.51 -4.71 -4.97
N PRO A 56 -19.86 -5.72 -5.59
CA PRO A 56 -18.95 -5.46 -6.70
C PRO A 56 -19.77 -4.85 -7.84
N ASP A 57 -19.43 -3.62 -8.21
CA ASP A 57 -20.03 -2.94 -9.35
C ASP A 57 -19.51 -3.59 -10.64
N GLY A 58 -20.25 -4.58 -11.17
CA GLY A 58 -20.00 -5.17 -12.49
C GLY A 58 -19.68 -6.67 -12.49
N PRO A 59 -19.58 -7.27 -13.69
CA PRO A 59 -19.38 -8.70 -13.85
C PRO A 59 -18.09 -9.14 -13.16
N THR A 60 -18.20 -10.15 -12.31
CA THR A 60 -17.14 -10.83 -11.56
C THR A 60 -16.14 -11.50 -12.51
N THR A 61 -15.38 -10.69 -13.23
CA THR A 61 -14.32 -11.12 -14.12
C THR A 61 -13.08 -11.31 -13.26
N GLN A 62 -12.41 -12.44 -13.43
CA GLN A 62 -11.41 -12.99 -12.51
C GLN A 62 -10.36 -11.93 -12.08
N PRO A 63 -10.21 -11.64 -10.77
CA PRO A 63 -9.46 -10.48 -10.31
C PRO A 63 -7.94 -10.63 -10.41
N GLU A 64 -7.37 -11.84 -10.42
CA GLU A 64 -5.91 -12.01 -10.31
C GLU A 64 -5.12 -11.48 -11.51
N ALA A 65 -5.64 -11.63 -12.73
CA ALA A 65 -4.97 -11.12 -13.93
C ALA A 65 -5.08 -9.59 -14.04
N ASP A 66 -6.22 -9.03 -13.63
CA ASP A 66 -6.47 -7.59 -13.68
C ASP A 66 -5.73 -6.86 -12.55
N THR A 67 -5.63 -7.45 -11.35
CA THR A 67 -4.83 -6.91 -10.26
C THR A 67 -3.35 -6.90 -10.63
N LEU A 68 -2.82 -7.97 -11.22
CA LEU A 68 -1.41 -8.02 -11.65
C LEU A 68 -1.10 -6.96 -12.71
N ARG A 69 -2.00 -6.75 -13.69
CA ARG A 69 -1.87 -5.70 -14.70
C ARG A 69 -1.92 -4.29 -14.11
N SER A 70 -2.72 -4.09 -13.06
CA SER A 70 -2.82 -2.80 -12.37
C SER A 70 -1.60 -2.48 -11.50
N GLN A 71 -1.01 -3.51 -10.88
CA GLN A 71 0.13 -3.37 -9.98
C GLN A 71 1.47 -3.25 -10.72
N PHE A 72 1.58 -3.92 -11.88
CA PHE A 72 2.76 -3.89 -12.74
C PHE A 72 2.34 -3.49 -14.16
N PRO A 73 2.09 -2.20 -14.41
CA PRO A 73 1.80 -1.73 -15.76
C PRO A 73 3.05 -1.78 -16.63
N ARG A 74 2.88 -1.95 -17.95
CA ARG A 74 3.99 -1.93 -18.91
C ARG A 74 4.50 -0.51 -19.10
N LEU A 75 5.82 -0.34 -19.17
CA LEU A 75 6.43 0.92 -19.59
C LEU A 75 6.25 1.12 -21.10
N PRO A 76 6.09 2.38 -21.54
CA PRO A 76 6.15 2.71 -22.96
C PRO A 76 7.53 2.32 -23.52
N ASN A 77 7.53 1.69 -24.69
CA ASN A 77 8.73 1.36 -25.44
C ASN A 77 8.66 2.05 -26.80
N PRO A 78 9.23 3.25 -26.96
CA PRO A 78 9.15 3.98 -28.21
C PRO A 78 9.99 3.31 -29.30
N ASP A 79 9.57 3.46 -30.54
CA ASP A 79 10.38 3.07 -31.69
C ASP A 79 11.43 4.15 -31.99
N MET A 80 12.64 3.71 -32.26
CA MET A 80 13.74 4.54 -32.72
C MET A 80 13.89 4.42 -34.23
N VAL A 81 14.26 5.53 -34.87
CA VAL A 81 14.56 5.57 -36.31
C VAL A 81 16.05 5.84 -36.47
N LEU A 82 16.75 4.97 -37.19
CA LEU A 82 18.14 5.16 -37.60
C LEU A 82 18.19 5.40 -39.10
N TYR A 83 18.88 6.45 -39.51
CA TYR A 83 19.25 6.67 -40.89
C TYR A 83 20.60 6.02 -41.18
N VAL A 84 20.63 5.14 -42.17
CA VAL A 84 21.86 4.55 -42.71
C VAL A 84 22.31 5.39 -43.89
N PHE A 85 23.49 6.03 -43.77
CA PHE A 85 24.07 6.81 -44.85
C PHE A 85 24.48 5.90 -46.02
N PRO A 86 24.30 6.33 -47.30
CA PRO A 86 24.74 5.57 -48.45
C PRO A 86 26.23 5.23 -48.37
N HIS A 87 26.59 3.96 -48.55
CA HIS A 87 27.98 3.52 -48.47
C HIS A 87 28.24 2.35 -49.43
N LEU A 88 29.51 2.05 -49.64
CA LEU A 88 29.93 0.86 -50.37
C LEU A 88 30.12 -0.29 -49.37
N ASN A 89 29.56 -1.45 -49.70
CA ASN A 89 29.95 -2.71 -49.09
C ASN A 89 30.71 -3.51 -50.15
N ASP A 90 32.03 -3.58 -49.98
CA ASP A 90 32.97 -3.94 -51.04
C ASP A 90 32.80 -3.06 -52.30
N ASN A 91 32.31 -3.64 -53.39
CA ASN A 91 32.01 -2.94 -54.64
C ASN A 91 30.50 -2.77 -54.89
N THR A 92 29.65 -3.13 -53.92
CA THR A 92 28.20 -3.03 -54.05
C THR A 92 27.71 -1.74 -53.39
N PRO A 93 27.04 -0.84 -54.15
CA PRO A 93 26.46 0.36 -53.57
C PRO A 93 25.22 0.04 -52.73
N ILE A 94 25.24 0.44 -51.47
CA ILE A 94 24.09 0.39 -50.58
C ILE A 94 23.46 1.79 -50.53
N PRO A 95 22.16 1.95 -50.91
CA PRO A 95 21.49 3.24 -50.86
C PRO A 95 21.24 3.67 -49.41
N GLY A 96 20.92 4.95 -49.22
CA GLY A 96 20.50 5.44 -47.91
C GLY A 96 19.07 4.98 -47.60
N TYR A 97 18.83 4.54 -46.37
CA TYR A 97 17.50 4.14 -45.91
C TYR A 97 17.33 4.39 -44.41
N ASN A 98 16.06 4.50 -43.99
CA ASN A 98 15.69 4.55 -42.59
C ASN A 98 15.32 3.14 -42.12
N THR A 99 15.75 2.77 -40.93
CA THR A 99 15.30 1.55 -40.23
C THR A 99 14.65 1.92 -38.91
N VAL A 100 13.60 1.19 -38.53
CA VAL A 100 12.83 1.41 -37.30
C VAL A 100 13.03 0.21 -36.39
N PHE A 101 13.36 0.45 -35.12
CA PHE A 101 13.57 -0.61 -34.13
C PHE A 101 13.18 -0.13 -32.73
N PRO A 102 12.70 -1.02 -31.84
CA PRO A 102 12.26 -0.63 -30.51
C PRO A 102 13.43 -0.18 -29.63
N PHE A 103 13.18 0.77 -28.72
CA PHE A 103 14.20 1.25 -27.78
C PHE A 103 14.69 0.15 -26.81
N TYR A 104 13.76 -0.69 -26.32
CA TYR A 104 14.05 -1.86 -25.49
C TYR A 104 13.77 -3.16 -26.25
N THR A 105 14.63 -4.16 -26.04
CA THR A 105 14.49 -5.50 -26.64
C THR A 105 13.36 -6.34 -26.05
N ARG A 106 12.92 -6.00 -24.84
CA ARG A 106 11.86 -6.71 -24.10
C ARG A 106 10.91 -5.70 -23.45
N PRO A 107 9.62 -6.05 -23.28
CA PRO A 107 8.69 -5.24 -22.51
C PRO A 107 9.20 -5.09 -21.07
N GLN A 108 9.28 -3.85 -20.60
CA GLN A 108 9.58 -3.52 -19.21
C GLN A 108 8.29 -3.25 -18.45
N TYR A 109 8.26 -3.58 -17.16
CA TYR A 109 7.12 -3.34 -16.28
C TYR A 109 7.55 -2.39 -15.17
N ALA A 110 6.65 -1.47 -14.80
CA ALA A 110 6.90 -0.53 -13.72
C ALA A 110 6.75 -1.24 -12.39
N LEU A 111 7.63 -0.93 -11.45
CA LEU A 111 7.44 -1.31 -10.06
C LEU A 111 6.41 -0.37 -9.40
N PRO A 112 5.75 -0.84 -8.32
CA PRO A 112 4.81 -0.01 -7.58
C PRO A 112 5.47 1.30 -7.11
N GLY A 113 4.89 2.44 -7.49
CA GLY A 113 5.38 3.78 -7.14
C GLY A 113 6.26 4.45 -8.20
N GLU A 114 6.64 3.75 -9.26
CA GLU A 114 7.35 4.35 -10.39
C GLU A 114 6.40 5.16 -11.30
N ARG A 115 6.93 6.21 -11.92
CA ARG A 115 6.17 7.06 -12.86
C ARG A 115 6.14 6.43 -14.24
N LEU A 116 4.96 6.44 -14.87
CA LEU A 116 4.77 5.90 -16.22
C LEU A 116 5.09 6.90 -17.33
N THR A 117 5.15 8.19 -16.98
CA THR A 117 5.44 9.30 -17.90
C THR A 117 6.85 9.82 -17.68
N PRO A 118 7.61 10.11 -18.76
CA PRO A 118 8.85 10.86 -18.67
C PRO A 118 8.62 12.24 -18.01
N PRO A 119 9.63 12.82 -17.33
CA PRO A 119 9.55 14.18 -16.79
C PRO A 119 9.43 15.25 -17.87
#